data_AF-A0A925PE97-F1
#
_entry.id   AF-A0A925PE97-F1
#
_cell.length_a   1.000
_cell.length_b   1.000
_cell.length_c   1.000
_cell.angle_alpha   90.00
_cell.angle_beta   90.00
_cell.angle_gamma   90.00
#
_symmetry.space_group_name_H-M   'P 1'
#
loop_
_entity.id
_entity.type
_entity.pdbx_description
1 polymer ?
#
loop_
_entity_poly.entity_id
_entity_poly.type
_entity_poly.pdbx_seq_one_letter_code
_entity_poly.pdbx_strand_id
1 'polypeptide(L)'
;RLEDFARREALEGFRVATLAGLRQEQPESAWHQPAPDDLALLLLTSGSTGLPKAVRQTHRNLLAWAGAVRQHCGFTPADVSLNWMPLDHVGGLVMFHLRDVVVGCRQIHAMTEPVLQRPLAWLEWMEKHRVTITWAPNFAFGLINEQEAELAKKRYDLSALAFVLNGGEAIVSRTARRFLRLLAPHGLPATAMRPSWGMSETCSSVVFSRFTLADTTDDAPFVEVGRPIPGTQVRIVDGEDRLVPAGKIGRLQIKGVSITPGYHQNPEVNEKSYTSDGWFITGDLAVLKDGELSITGREKDVIIVNGVNFYSQEIESVVEQVPGVEVSFTAACAIRLPAENTDRIAVFFSPTEAGAKRLPDLLRDIRSAVVSKEAVNPDYVLPLPKDAIPKTAIGKIQRAQLKQLFERGDFQALVKKHSSHANEPASTPDWFYRPGWIDAPLTEGALPAGASFLFFADREGALSALARELSSAGHACTVVESAEEFAQSGQTAFRLSPGNLDHYTRLLALLPALPDCVVHGFTLGGDGPEPDTLAQLEDAQGAGA
;
A
#
# COMPACT_ATOMS: atom_id res chain seq x y z
N ARG A 1 -37.54 -21.95 13.43
CA ARG A 1 -37.53 -20.84 12.45
C ARG A 1 -38.46 -19.74 12.97
N LEU A 2 -37.98 -18.49 13.12
CA LEU A 2 -38.63 -17.31 13.73
C LEU A 2 -39.23 -17.46 15.15
N GLU A 3 -40.14 -18.40 15.38
CA GLU A 3 -40.72 -18.65 16.71
C GLU A 3 -39.69 -19.22 17.69
N ASP A 4 -38.78 -20.08 17.21
CA ASP A 4 -37.66 -20.57 18.02
C ASP A 4 -36.63 -19.46 18.34
N PHE A 5 -36.50 -18.47 17.44
CA PHE A 5 -35.68 -17.30 17.70
C PHE A 5 -36.33 -16.41 18.76
N ALA A 6 -37.63 -16.14 18.63
CA ALA A 6 -38.37 -15.36 19.62
C ALA A 6 -38.39 -16.02 21.01
N ARG A 7 -38.46 -17.35 21.08
CA ARG A 7 -38.33 -18.10 22.33
C ARG A 7 -36.93 -17.99 22.94
N ARG A 8 -35.88 -18.04 22.11
CA ARG A 8 -34.50 -17.88 22.57
C ARG A 8 -34.20 -16.47 23.09
N GLU A 9 -34.74 -15.46 22.43
CA GLU A 9 -34.52 -14.04 22.76
C GLU A 9 -35.56 -13.49 23.75
N ALA A 10 -36.43 -14.35 24.31
CA ALA A 10 -37.47 -13.99 25.28
C ALA A 10 -38.36 -12.80 24.85
N LEU A 11 -38.76 -12.76 23.57
CA LEU A 11 -39.59 -11.69 23.03
C LEU A 11 -41.07 -11.90 23.41
N GLU A 12 -41.53 -11.19 24.43
CA GLU A 12 -42.95 -11.19 24.83
C GLU A 12 -43.84 -10.62 23.71
N GLY A 13 -44.99 -11.28 23.47
CA GLY A 13 -45.96 -10.84 22.48
C GLY A 13 -45.55 -11.07 21.02
N PHE A 14 -44.50 -11.85 20.75
CA PHE A 14 -44.09 -12.18 19.38
C PHE A 14 -45.20 -12.95 18.63
N ARG A 15 -45.61 -12.42 17.48
CA ARG A 15 -46.61 -13.04 16.59
C ARG A 15 -46.02 -13.21 15.20
N VAL A 16 -46.22 -14.38 14.60
CA VAL A 16 -45.91 -14.62 13.19
C VAL A 16 -47.17 -14.42 12.37
N ALA A 17 -47.12 -13.54 11.39
CA ALA A 17 -48.19 -13.33 10.42
C ALA A 17 -47.65 -13.55 9.00
N THR A 18 -48.52 -14.03 8.10
CA THR A 18 -48.17 -14.14 6.68
C THR A 18 -48.60 -12.88 5.94
N LEU A 19 -47.87 -12.50 4.89
CA LEU A 19 -48.25 -11.35 4.04
C LEU A 19 -49.66 -11.53 3.44
N ALA A 20 -50.03 -12.77 3.09
CA ALA A 20 -51.36 -13.09 2.59
C ALA A 20 -52.46 -12.85 3.65
N GLY A 21 -52.20 -13.22 4.91
CA GLY A 21 -53.10 -12.93 6.03
C GLY A 21 -53.21 -11.44 6.30
N LEU A 22 -52.08 -10.72 6.40
CA LEU A 22 -52.08 -9.28 6.66
C LEU A 22 -52.83 -8.47 5.59
N ARG A 23 -52.84 -8.92 4.32
CA ARG A 23 -53.57 -8.27 3.24
C ARG A 23 -55.10 -8.40 3.34
N GLN A 24 -55.60 -9.34 4.14
CA GLN A 24 -57.03 -9.54 4.38
C GLN A 24 -57.54 -8.73 5.58
N GLU A 25 -56.63 -8.26 6.43
CA GLU A 25 -56.95 -7.43 7.58
C GLU A 25 -57.25 -5.99 7.18
N GLN A 26 -58.01 -5.27 8.01
CA GLN A 26 -58.16 -3.83 7.84
C GLN A 26 -56.83 -3.13 8.13
N PRO A 27 -56.43 -2.14 7.32
CA PRO A 27 -55.28 -1.32 7.65
C PRO A 27 -55.46 -0.70 9.04
N GLU A 28 -54.43 -0.84 9.89
CA GLU A 28 -54.37 -0.07 11.13
C GLU A 28 -54.60 1.40 10.80
N SER A 29 -55.43 2.11 11.56
CA SER A 29 -55.79 3.51 11.32
C SER A 29 -55.29 4.44 12.42
N ALA A 30 -54.90 3.88 13.57
CA ALA A 30 -54.26 4.57 14.67
C ALA A 30 -52.73 4.50 14.55
N TRP A 31 -52.16 5.18 13.55
CA TRP A 31 -50.71 5.36 13.45
C TRP A 31 -50.27 6.75 13.93
N HIS A 32 -49.03 6.83 14.44
CA HIS A 32 -48.42 8.11 14.80
C HIS A 32 -48.26 8.97 13.54
N GLN A 33 -48.72 10.22 13.60
CA GLN A 33 -48.51 11.22 12.55
C GLN A 33 -47.28 12.06 12.90
N PRO A 34 -46.13 11.84 12.25
CA PRO A 34 -44.91 12.58 12.57
C PRO A 34 -45.00 14.02 12.07
N ALA A 35 -44.44 14.95 12.84
CA ALA A 35 -44.16 16.29 12.36
C ALA A 35 -42.94 16.29 11.42
N PRO A 36 -42.82 17.25 10.48
CA PRO A 36 -41.70 17.29 9.54
C PRO A 36 -40.32 17.35 10.20
N ASP A 37 -40.21 17.99 11.36
CA ASP A 37 -38.94 18.18 12.06
C ASP A 37 -38.65 17.08 13.11
N ASP A 38 -39.54 16.09 13.22
CA ASP A 38 -39.30 14.91 14.03
C ASP A 38 -38.14 14.08 13.46
N LEU A 39 -37.38 13.48 14.37
CA LEU A 39 -36.29 12.58 14.03
C LEU A 39 -36.85 11.33 13.34
N ALA A 40 -36.46 11.11 12.09
CA ALA A 40 -36.90 9.97 11.28
C ALA A 40 -35.85 8.86 11.22
N LEU A 41 -34.56 9.24 11.21
CA LEU A 41 -33.46 8.30 10.99
C LEU A 41 -32.20 8.70 11.77
N LEU A 42 -31.55 7.69 12.36
CA LEU A 42 -30.20 7.78 12.90
C LEU A 42 -29.29 6.88 12.06
N LEU A 43 -28.26 7.47 11.45
CA LEU A 43 -27.25 6.74 10.69
C LEU A 43 -25.90 6.82 11.39
N LEU A 44 -25.30 5.67 11.65
CA LEU A 44 -23.97 5.59 12.25
C LEU A 44 -22.89 5.85 11.21
N THR A 45 -21.92 6.69 11.57
CA THR A 45 -20.71 6.94 10.79
C THR A 45 -19.48 6.53 11.59
N SER A 46 -18.45 6.04 10.92
CA SER A 46 -17.16 5.75 11.55
C SER A 46 -16.51 7.06 12.01
N GLY A 47 -16.45 7.30 13.32
CA GLY A 47 -15.82 8.48 13.88
C GLY A 47 -14.29 8.41 13.77
N SER A 48 -13.62 9.56 13.62
CA SER A 48 -12.15 9.63 13.56
C SER A 48 -11.43 9.19 14.84
N THR A 49 -12.17 9.06 15.95
CA THR A 49 -11.68 8.59 17.26
C THR A 49 -12.00 7.12 17.53
N GLY A 50 -12.61 6.41 16.57
CA GLY A 50 -13.02 5.01 16.69
C GLY A 50 -14.45 4.81 17.20
N LEU A 51 -15.03 5.75 17.96
CA LEU A 51 -16.43 5.70 18.37
C LEU A 51 -17.36 6.18 17.24
N PRO A 52 -18.38 5.41 16.84
CA PRO A 52 -19.34 5.84 15.82
C PRO A 52 -20.12 7.08 16.24
N LYS A 53 -20.40 7.97 15.29
CA LYS A 53 -21.31 9.11 15.51
C LYS A 53 -22.66 8.82 14.88
N ALA A 54 -23.75 9.07 15.61
CA ALA A 54 -25.11 8.90 15.11
C ALA A 54 -25.62 10.22 14.48
N VAL A 55 -25.63 10.27 13.16
CA VAL A 55 -26.15 11.41 12.37
C VAL A 55 -27.67 11.43 12.46
N ARG A 56 -28.25 12.56 12.84
CA ARG A 56 -29.70 12.75 12.88
C ARG A 56 -30.23 13.17 11.51
N GLN A 57 -31.36 12.61 11.09
CA GLN A 57 -32.08 13.07 9.91
C GLN A 57 -33.57 13.15 10.23
N THR A 58 -34.18 14.30 9.94
CA THR A 58 -35.62 14.52 10.12
C THR A 58 -36.41 14.12 8.88
N HIS A 59 -37.73 13.98 9.01
CA HIS A 59 -38.61 13.78 7.85
C HIS A 59 -38.42 14.88 6.79
N ARG A 60 -38.26 16.14 7.23
CA ARG A 60 -38.00 17.30 6.37
C ARG A 60 -36.68 17.16 5.63
N ASN A 61 -35.58 16.77 6.29
CA ASN A 61 -34.29 16.60 5.63
C ASN A 61 -34.40 15.59 4.48
N LEU A 62 -34.97 14.42 4.79
CA LEU A 62 -35.09 13.29 3.88
C LEU A 62 -35.99 13.59 2.67
N LEU A 63 -37.18 14.15 2.90
CA LEU A 63 -38.13 14.45 1.83
C LEU A 63 -37.68 15.63 0.96
N ALA A 64 -37.06 16.66 1.55
CA ALA A 64 -36.48 17.76 0.79
C ALA A 64 -35.34 17.27 -0.11
N TRP A 65 -34.46 16.40 0.42
CA TRP A 65 -33.40 15.77 -0.36
C TRP A 65 -33.96 14.93 -1.52
N ALA A 66 -34.93 14.04 -1.25
CA ALA A 66 -35.49 13.15 -2.27
C ALA A 66 -36.19 13.94 -3.39
N GLY A 67 -36.94 14.98 -3.04
CA GLY A 67 -37.58 15.88 -4.01
C GLY A 67 -36.56 16.64 -4.88
N ALA A 68 -35.51 17.19 -4.26
CA ALA A 68 -34.46 17.91 -4.97
C ALA A 68 -33.65 17.01 -5.91
N VAL A 69 -33.30 15.78 -5.49
CA VAL A 69 -32.61 14.80 -6.34
C VAL A 69 -33.50 14.35 -7.49
N ARG A 70 -34.78 14.08 -7.23
CA ARG A 70 -35.74 13.76 -8.30
C ARG A 70 -35.79 14.85 -9.36
N GLN A 71 -35.90 16.12 -8.94
CA GLN A 71 -35.92 17.26 -9.84
C GLN A 71 -34.61 17.40 -10.61
N HIS A 72 -33.47 17.28 -9.92
CA HIS A 72 -32.15 17.49 -10.51
C HIS A 72 -31.76 16.39 -11.51
N CYS A 73 -32.00 15.13 -11.15
CA CYS A 73 -31.62 13.97 -11.96
C CYS A 73 -32.71 13.53 -12.96
N GLY A 74 -33.93 14.07 -12.84
CA GLY A 74 -35.04 13.76 -13.74
C GLY A 74 -35.65 12.38 -13.50
N PHE A 75 -35.62 11.86 -12.27
CA PHE A 75 -36.14 10.52 -11.95
C PHE A 75 -37.68 10.47 -11.98
N THR A 76 -38.20 9.33 -12.43
CA THR A 76 -39.63 9.10 -12.67
C THR A 76 -40.09 7.74 -12.14
N PRO A 77 -41.40 7.53 -11.97
CA PRO A 77 -41.94 6.20 -11.64
C PRO A 77 -41.61 5.10 -12.66
N ALA A 78 -41.23 5.46 -13.89
CA ALA A 78 -40.87 4.50 -14.94
C ALA A 78 -39.46 3.91 -14.76
N ASP A 79 -38.65 4.49 -13.87
CA ASP A 79 -37.31 4.01 -13.61
C ASP A 79 -37.30 2.63 -12.94
N VAL A 80 -36.22 1.88 -13.19
CA VAL A 80 -35.92 0.62 -12.52
C VAL A 80 -34.55 0.76 -11.87
N SER A 81 -34.52 0.82 -10.54
CA SER A 81 -33.29 0.95 -9.78
C SER A 81 -32.72 -0.40 -9.37
N LEU A 82 -31.40 -0.49 -9.31
CA LEU A 82 -30.67 -1.63 -8.74
C LEU A 82 -29.69 -1.12 -7.68
N ASN A 83 -29.84 -1.63 -6.46
CA ASN A 83 -28.92 -1.43 -5.36
C ASN A 83 -28.43 -2.79 -4.84
N TRP A 84 -27.11 -2.97 -4.81
CA TRP A 84 -26.46 -4.12 -4.18
C TRP A 84 -25.61 -3.71 -2.97
N MET A 85 -25.64 -2.42 -2.60
CA MET A 85 -24.92 -1.91 -1.44
C MET A 85 -25.78 -2.05 -0.16
N PRO A 86 -25.14 -2.20 1.01
CA PRO A 86 -25.85 -2.43 2.27
C PRO A 86 -26.85 -1.32 2.64
N LEU A 87 -27.98 -1.69 3.27
CA LEU A 87 -29.02 -0.77 3.72
C LEU A 87 -28.67 -0.03 5.02
N ASP A 88 -27.60 -0.39 5.70
CA ASP A 88 -27.03 0.39 6.81
C ASP A 88 -26.18 1.57 6.30
N HIS A 89 -25.86 1.62 5.01
CA HIS A 89 -25.22 2.77 4.38
C HIS A 89 -26.27 3.78 3.88
N VAL A 90 -25.99 5.08 4.02
CA VAL A 90 -26.87 6.17 3.56
C VAL A 90 -27.21 6.06 2.06
N GLY A 91 -26.28 5.55 1.25
CA GLY A 91 -26.51 5.30 -0.17
C GLY A 91 -27.50 4.15 -0.46
N GLY A 92 -27.50 3.11 0.37
CA GLY A 92 -28.47 2.01 0.21
C GLY A 92 -29.86 2.42 0.67
N LEU A 93 -29.95 2.99 1.88
CA LEU A 93 -31.23 3.34 2.52
C LEU A 93 -31.85 4.64 2.02
N VAL A 94 -31.08 5.74 1.98
CA VAL A 94 -31.62 7.05 1.62
C VAL A 94 -31.58 7.23 0.10
N MET A 95 -30.40 7.03 -0.51
CA MET A 95 -30.22 7.35 -1.93
C MET A 95 -31.01 6.46 -2.87
N PHE A 96 -31.17 5.18 -2.55
CA PHE A 96 -31.92 4.24 -3.36
C PHE A 96 -33.27 3.92 -2.72
N HIS A 97 -33.31 3.20 -1.59
CA HIS A 97 -34.57 2.71 -1.05
C HIS A 97 -35.62 3.82 -0.82
N LEU A 98 -35.29 4.83 -0.01
CA LEU A 98 -36.21 5.91 0.33
C LEU A 98 -36.53 6.80 -0.88
N ARG A 99 -35.52 7.20 -1.66
CA ARG A 99 -35.72 7.97 -2.90
C ARG A 99 -36.72 7.27 -3.81
N ASP A 100 -36.56 5.96 -4.00
CA ASP A 100 -37.35 5.19 -4.96
C ASP A 100 -38.79 5.00 -4.47
N VAL A 101 -39.01 4.91 -3.16
CA VAL A 101 -40.35 4.96 -2.55
C VAL A 101 -41.00 6.33 -2.81
N VAL A 102 -40.27 7.43 -2.64
CA VAL A 102 -40.78 8.80 -2.88
C VAL A 102 -41.06 9.06 -4.36
N VAL A 103 -40.20 8.56 -5.25
CA VAL A 103 -40.36 8.66 -6.71
C VAL A 103 -41.47 7.72 -7.20
N GLY A 104 -41.70 6.60 -6.52
CA GLY A 104 -42.64 5.56 -6.91
C GLY A 104 -42.11 4.66 -8.03
N CYS A 105 -40.79 4.47 -8.11
CA CYS A 105 -40.16 3.64 -9.14
C CYS A 105 -39.93 2.20 -8.66
N ARG A 106 -39.67 1.28 -9.61
CA ARG A 106 -39.38 -0.11 -9.27
C ARG A 106 -37.97 -0.21 -8.73
N GLN A 107 -37.80 -0.84 -7.56
CA GLN A 107 -36.50 -1.04 -6.93
C GLN A 107 -36.11 -2.51 -6.82
N ILE A 108 -34.84 -2.81 -7.05
CA ILE A 108 -34.26 -4.15 -6.95
C ILE A 108 -33.11 -4.07 -5.96
N HIS A 109 -33.20 -4.87 -4.90
CA HIS A 109 -32.18 -4.97 -3.87
C HIS A 109 -31.51 -6.35 -3.94
N ALA A 110 -30.19 -6.35 -4.03
CA ALA A 110 -29.36 -7.54 -3.96
C ALA A 110 -28.39 -7.45 -2.77
N MET A 111 -27.90 -8.60 -2.32
CA MET A 111 -26.82 -8.65 -1.32
C MET A 111 -25.50 -8.19 -1.96
N THR A 112 -24.58 -7.65 -1.17
CA THR A 112 -23.26 -7.21 -1.64
C THR A 112 -22.39 -8.39 -2.10
N GLU A 113 -22.40 -9.48 -1.34
CA GLU A 113 -21.46 -10.60 -1.48
C GLU A 113 -21.40 -11.21 -2.90
N PRO A 114 -22.52 -11.48 -3.59
CA PRO A 114 -22.45 -12.07 -4.92
C PRO A 114 -21.77 -11.17 -5.96
N VAL A 115 -21.82 -9.83 -5.81
CA VAL A 115 -21.11 -8.91 -6.71
C VAL A 115 -19.62 -8.92 -6.41
N LEU A 116 -19.22 -8.99 -5.12
CA LEU A 116 -17.80 -9.08 -4.75
C LEU A 116 -17.17 -10.40 -5.21
N GLN A 117 -17.91 -11.51 -5.13
CA GLN A 117 -17.43 -12.82 -5.59
C GLN A 117 -17.43 -12.97 -7.11
N ARG A 118 -18.44 -12.38 -7.78
CA ARG A 118 -18.62 -12.48 -9.23
C ARG A 118 -19.09 -11.13 -9.78
N PRO A 119 -18.18 -10.19 -10.08
CA PRO A 119 -18.52 -8.82 -10.48
C PRO A 119 -19.53 -8.73 -11.63
N LEU A 120 -19.46 -9.65 -12.60
CA LEU A 120 -20.38 -9.70 -13.74
C LEU A 120 -21.85 -9.99 -13.37
N ALA A 121 -22.13 -10.52 -12.17
CA ALA A 121 -23.49 -10.66 -11.66
C ALA A 121 -24.24 -9.32 -11.66
N TRP A 122 -23.52 -8.22 -11.43
CA TRP A 122 -24.08 -6.87 -11.47
C TRP A 122 -24.65 -6.54 -12.87
N LEU A 123 -23.90 -6.83 -13.94
CA LEU A 123 -24.34 -6.61 -15.32
C LEU A 123 -25.47 -7.55 -15.73
N GLU A 124 -25.44 -8.81 -15.28
CA GLU A 124 -26.52 -9.78 -15.52
C GLU A 124 -27.86 -9.32 -14.93
N TRP A 125 -27.83 -8.74 -13.73
CA TRP A 125 -29.05 -8.21 -13.11
C TRP A 125 -29.53 -6.94 -13.81
N MET A 126 -28.62 -6.07 -14.25
CA MET A 126 -28.99 -4.88 -15.04
C MET A 126 -29.73 -5.27 -16.32
N GLU A 127 -29.19 -6.23 -17.07
CA GLU A 127 -29.80 -6.77 -18.29
C GLU A 127 -31.14 -7.44 -17.98
N LYS A 128 -31.15 -8.42 -17.07
CA LYS A 128 -32.35 -9.22 -16.72
C LYS A 128 -33.54 -8.36 -16.32
N HIS A 129 -33.28 -7.27 -15.60
CA HIS A 129 -34.33 -6.43 -15.06
C HIS A 129 -34.52 -5.10 -15.81
N ARG A 130 -33.78 -4.87 -16.91
CA ARG A 130 -33.81 -3.64 -17.70
C ARG A 130 -33.61 -2.40 -16.82
N VAL A 131 -32.59 -2.45 -15.96
CA VAL A 131 -32.26 -1.41 -14.98
C VAL A 131 -31.92 -0.10 -15.67
N THR A 132 -32.48 1.00 -15.19
CA THR A 132 -32.23 2.37 -15.69
C THR A 132 -31.29 3.15 -14.76
N ILE A 133 -31.28 2.83 -13.46
CA ILE A 133 -30.48 3.51 -12.44
C ILE A 133 -29.74 2.49 -11.57
N THR A 134 -28.43 2.66 -11.39
CA THR A 134 -27.61 1.88 -10.44
C THR A 134 -26.55 2.77 -9.83
N TRP A 135 -25.90 2.30 -8.76
CA TRP A 135 -24.73 2.97 -8.21
C TRP A 135 -23.70 1.98 -7.69
N ALA A 136 -22.46 2.47 -7.56
CA ALA A 136 -21.44 1.85 -6.74
C ALA A 136 -20.35 2.88 -6.39
N PRO A 137 -19.50 2.60 -5.39
CA PRO A 137 -18.22 3.29 -5.24
C PRO A 137 -17.24 2.94 -6.37
N ASN A 138 -16.19 3.74 -6.53
CA ASN A 138 -15.25 3.67 -7.66
C ASN A 138 -14.58 2.28 -7.82
N PHE A 139 -14.29 1.57 -6.74
CA PHE A 139 -13.64 0.26 -6.75
C PHE A 139 -14.44 -0.78 -7.54
N ALA A 140 -15.77 -0.72 -7.48
CA ALA A 140 -16.62 -1.70 -8.16
C ALA A 140 -16.50 -1.60 -9.68
N PHE A 141 -16.26 -0.39 -10.20
CA PHE A 141 -15.96 -0.18 -11.61
C PHE A 141 -14.60 -0.78 -11.98
N GLY A 142 -13.62 -0.70 -11.06
CA GLY A 142 -12.35 -1.40 -11.17
C GLY A 142 -12.54 -2.92 -11.28
N LEU A 143 -13.35 -3.52 -10.41
CA LEU A 143 -13.67 -4.95 -10.45
C LEU A 143 -14.29 -5.38 -11.79
N ILE A 144 -15.14 -4.55 -12.41
CA ILE A 144 -15.68 -4.83 -13.75
C ILE A 144 -14.59 -4.71 -14.82
N ASN A 145 -13.70 -3.71 -14.72
CA ASN A 145 -12.62 -3.53 -15.67
C ASN A 145 -11.66 -4.73 -15.73
N GLU A 146 -11.45 -5.41 -14.61
CA GLU A 146 -10.63 -6.63 -14.53
C GLU A 146 -11.27 -7.83 -15.25
N GLN A 147 -12.56 -7.78 -15.57
CA GLN A 147 -13.29 -8.85 -16.27
C GLN A 147 -13.25 -8.71 -17.80
N GLU A 148 -12.32 -7.92 -18.36
CA GLU A 148 -12.22 -7.65 -19.80
C GLU A 148 -12.22 -8.92 -20.66
N ALA A 149 -11.48 -9.95 -20.26
CA ALA A 149 -11.42 -11.23 -20.98
C ALA A 149 -12.78 -11.95 -21.01
N GLU A 150 -13.58 -11.87 -19.94
CA GLU A 150 -14.91 -12.47 -19.87
C GLU A 150 -15.96 -11.61 -20.60
N LEU A 151 -15.86 -10.29 -20.51
CA LEU A 151 -16.68 -9.34 -21.26
C LEU A 151 -16.52 -9.53 -22.77
N ALA A 152 -15.33 -9.90 -23.25
CA ALA A 152 -15.10 -10.23 -24.66
C ALA A 152 -15.84 -11.50 -25.13
N LYS A 153 -16.22 -12.41 -24.22
CA LYS A 153 -16.87 -13.70 -24.55
C LYS A 153 -18.39 -13.61 -24.63
N LYS A 154 -19.01 -12.62 -23.98
CA LYS A 154 -20.48 -12.49 -23.89
C LYS A 154 -20.89 -11.04 -24.07
N ARG A 155 -21.91 -10.81 -24.90
CA ARG A 155 -22.54 -9.48 -25.02
C ARG A 155 -23.70 -9.35 -24.04
N TYR A 156 -23.69 -8.29 -23.23
CA TYR A 156 -24.84 -7.83 -22.44
C TYR A 156 -25.65 -6.78 -23.20
N ASP A 157 -26.94 -6.65 -22.89
CA ASP A 157 -27.78 -5.50 -23.26
C ASP A 157 -27.93 -4.51 -22.09
N LEU A 158 -27.11 -3.46 -22.10
CA LEU A 158 -27.10 -2.37 -21.12
C LEU A 158 -27.77 -1.09 -21.66
N SER A 159 -28.53 -1.18 -22.76
CA SER A 159 -29.14 -0.02 -23.42
C SER A 159 -30.15 0.74 -22.56
N ALA A 160 -30.73 0.09 -21.54
CA ALA A 160 -31.64 0.73 -20.59
C ALA A 160 -30.93 1.65 -19.59
N LEU A 161 -29.63 1.44 -19.37
CA LEU A 161 -28.92 2.02 -18.22
C LEU A 161 -28.53 3.47 -18.48
N ALA A 162 -29.36 4.41 -18.00
CA ALA A 162 -29.19 5.84 -18.25
C ALA A 162 -28.42 6.57 -17.13
N PHE A 163 -28.36 6.00 -15.92
CA PHE A 163 -27.78 6.64 -14.74
C PHE A 163 -26.97 5.64 -13.91
N VAL A 164 -25.65 5.72 -14.01
CA VAL A 164 -24.69 4.92 -13.25
C VAL A 164 -23.92 5.85 -12.33
N LEU A 165 -24.33 5.91 -11.06
CA LEU A 165 -23.69 6.78 -10.09
C LEU A 165 -22.36 6.18 -9.63
N ASN A 166 -21.31 7.00 -9.67
CA ASN A 166 -20.00 6.71 -9.09
C ASN A 166 -19.76 7.69 -7.94
N GLY A 167 -19.71 7.20 -6.70
CA GLY A 167 -19.60 8.04 -5.52
C GLY A 167 -19.50 7.23 -4.23
N GLY A 168 -19.18 7.91 -3.12
CA GLY A 168 -18.91 7.28 -1.81
C GLY A 168 -17.42 7.11 -1.50
N GLU A 169 -16.56 7.30 -2.51
CA GLU A 169 -15.11 7.39 -2.39
C GLU A 169 -14.54 8.27 -3.51
N ALA A 170 -13.21 8.41 -3.56
CA ALA A 170 -12.56 9.16 -4.62
C ALA A 170 -12.77 8.49 -5.98
N ILE A 171 -13.07 9.31 -6.98
CA ILE A 171 -13.39 8.86 -8.33
C ILE A 171 -12.13 8.97 -9.18
N VAL A 172 -11.70 7.84 -9.75
CA VAL A 172 -10.50 7.79 -10.59
C VAL A 172 -10.93 7.86 -12.05
N SER A 173 -10.53 8.95 -12.74
CA SER A 173 -10.93 9.22 -14.12
C SER A 173 -10.62 8.05 -15.06
N ARG A 174 -9.39 7.51 -15.00
CA ARG A 174 -8.96 6.35 -15.78
C ARG A 174 -9.86 5.13 -15.60
N THR A 175 -10.25 4.83 -14.36
CA THR A 175 -11.13 3.70 -14.01
C THR A 175 -12.52 3.90 -14.63
N ALA A 176 -13.11 5.09 -14.46
CA ALA A 176 -14.42 5.42 -15.02
C ALA A 176 -14.42 5.41 -16.57
N ARG A 177 -13.36 5.93 -17.20
CA ARG A 177 -13.20 5.91 -18.66
C ARG A 177 -13.02 4.50 -19.20
N ARG A 178 -12.20 3.67 -18.55
CA ARG A 178 -12.04 2.26 -18.94
C ARG A 178 -13.37 1.50 -18.85
N PHE A 179 -14.15 1.73 -17.79
CA PHE A 179 -15.48 1.15 -17.65
C PHE A 179 -16.41 1.54 -18.81
N LEU A 180 -16.48 2.83 -19.16
CA LEU A 180 -17.28 3.30 -20.29
C LEU A 180 -16.82 2.68 -21.62
N ARG A 181 -15.51 2.59 -21.87
CA ARG A 181 -14.96 1.97 -23.09
C ARG A 181 -15.29 0.48 -23.18
N LEU A 182 -15.09 -0.27 -22.09
CA LEU A 182 -15.34 -1.71 -22.04
C LEU A 182 -16.83 -2.04 -22.18
N LEU A 183 -17.72 -1.20 -21.65
CA LEU A 183 -19.16 -1.45 -21.69
C LEU A 183 -19.90 -0.83 -22.87
N ALA A 184 -19.24 0.02 -23.67
CA ALA A 184 -19.84 0.58 -24.89
C ALA A 184 -20.30 -0.51 -25.89
N PRO A 185 -19.53 -1.58 -26.20
CA PRO A 185 -20.00 -2.68 -27.05
C PRO A 185 -21.24 -3.42 -26.50
N HIS A 186 -21.45 -3.35 -25.18
CA HIS A 186 -22.59 -3.91 -24.47
C HIS A 186 -23.80 -2.94 -24.42
N GLY A 187 -23.76 -1.84 -25.18
CA GLY A 187 -24.86 -0.90 -25.32
C GLY A 187 -24.98 0.11 -24.19
N LEU A 188 -23.97 0.23 -23.30
CA LEU A 188 -23.96 1.27 -22.28
C LEU A 188 -23.90 2.66 -22.94
N PRO A 189 -24.86 3.57 -22.67
CA PRO A 189 -24.80 4.93 -23.17
C PRO A 189 -23.52 5.65 -22.70
N ALA A 190 -22.84 6.36 -23.60
CA ALA A 190 -21.63 7.14 -23.28
C ALA A 190 -21.85 8.23 -22.21
N THR A 191 -23.12 8.48 -21.89
CA THR A 191 -23.60 9.52 -21.00
C THR A 191 -24.14 8.93 -19.70
N ALA A 192 -23.97 7.63 -19.44
CA ALA A 192 -24.58 6.97 -18.29
C ALA A 192 -23.85 7.28 -16.97
N MET A 193 -22.53 7.50 -17.01
CA MET A 193 -21.72 7.74 -15.81
C MET A 193 -22.05 9.09 -15.15
N ARG A 194 -22.26 9.04 -13.83
CA ARG A 194 -22.69 10.17 -12.98
C ARG A 194 -21.81 10.24 -11.73
N PRO A 195 -20.66 10.92 -11.78
CA PRO A 195 -19.91 11.25 -10.59
C PRO A 195 -20.80 12.02 -9.61
N SER A 196 -20.68 11.73 -8.33
CA SER A 196 -21.43 12.43 -7.30
C SER A 196 -20.63 12.57 -6.02
N TRP A 197 -21.03 13.56 -5.21
CA TRP A 197 -20.51 13.74 -3.86
C TRP A 197 -21.65 13.90 -2.86
N GLY A 198 -21.43 13.33 -1.67
CA GLY A 198 -22.28 13.48 -0.49
C GLY A 198 -21.80 12.61 0.66
N MET A 199 -22.50 12.71 1.79
CA MET A 199 -22.18 12.04 3.04
C MET A 199 -23.46 11.72 3.83
N SER A 200 -23.32 11.04 4.97
CA SER A 200 -24.47 10.74 5.83
C SER A 200 -25.15 12.02 6.32
N GLU A 201 -24.36 13.05 6.62
CA GLU A 201 -24.79 14.35 7.11
C GLU A 201 -25.56 15.17 6.08
N THR A 202 -25.51 14.80 4.80
CA THR A 202 -26.19 15.49 3.69
C THR A 202 -27.37 14.71 3.11
N CYS A 203 -27.81 13.64 3.79
CA CYS A 203 -28.79 12.67 3.27
C CYS A 203 -28.31 11.95 1.99
N SER A 204 -27.02 11.62 1.88
CA SER A 204 -26.34 11.07 0.69
C SER A 204 -25.95 12.13 -0.36
N SER A 205 -25.83 11.74 -1.63
CA SER A 205 -25.34 12.60 -2.72
C SER A 205 -26.19 13.86 -2.88
N VAL A 206 -25.52 15.01 -2.91
CA VAL A 206 -26.11 16.35 -3.07
C VAL A 206 -25.45 17.17 -4.16
N VAL A 207 -24.40 16.64 -4.79
CA VAL A 207 -23.72 17.21 -5.94
C VAL A 207 -23.59 16.13 -7.00
N PHE A 208 -23.94 16.45 -8.25
CA PHE A 208 -23.93 15.49 -9.36
C PHE A 208 -23.35 16.12 -10.62
N SER A 209 -22.56 15.35 -11.37
CA SER A 209 -22.08 15.70 -12.70
C SER A 209 -22.43 14.64 -13.73
N ARG A 210 -22.10 14.94 -14.98
CA ARG A 210 -22.11 13.98 -16.08
C ARG A 210 -20.67 13.76 -16.53
N PHE A 211 -20.29 12.50 -16.65
CA PHE A 211 -18.95 12.10 -17.09
C PHE A 211 -19.03 11.42 -18.45
N THR A 212 -18.26 11.91 -19.41
CA THR A 212 -18.20 11.34 -20.76
C THR A 212 -16.75 11.13 -21.19
N LEU A 213 -16.53 10.28 -22.20
CA LEU A 213 -15.20 10.10 -22.76
C LEU A 213 -14.68 11.35 -23.50
N ALA A 214 -15.58 12.22 -23.97
CA ALA A 214 -15.23 13.41 -24.74
C ALA A 214 -14.76 14.57 -23.82
N ASP A 215 -15.35 14.68 -22.63
CA ASP A 215 -15.13 15.82 -21.73
C ASP A 215 -14.05 15.54 -20.67
N THR A 216 -13.43 14.36 -20.69
CA THR A 216 -12.50 13.90 -19.64
C THR A 216 -11.23 13.30 -20.22
N THR A 217 -10.17 13.21 -19.41
CA THR A 217 -8.88 12.59 -19.75
C THR A 217 -8.51 11.51 -18.75
N ASP A 218 -7.69 10.53 -19.14
CA ASP A 218 -7.28 9.44 -18.22
C ASP A 218 -6.41 9.94 -17.06
N ASP A 219 -5.76 11.09 -17.22
CA ASP A 219 -4.81 11.68 -16.28
C ASP A 219 -5.35 12.92 -15.56
N ALA A 220 -6.67 13.13 -15.58
CA ALA A 220 -7.30 14.19 -14.79
C ALA A 220 -7.05 13.92 -13.29
N PRO A 221 -6.42 14.85 -12.55
CA PRO A 221 -6.08 14.64 -11.14
C PRO A 221 -7.32 14.49 -10.26
N PHE A 222 -8.35 15.29 -10.56
CA PHE A 222 -9.63 15.25 -9.86
C PHE A 222 -10.77 15.16 -10.88
N VAL A 223 -11.75 14.31 -10.57
CA VAL A 223 -12.99 14.23 -11.35
C VAL A 223 -13.98 15.25 -10.81
N GLU A 224 -14.55 16.03 -11.72
CA GLU A 224 -15.66 16.94 -11.41
C GLU A 224 -16.88 16.13 -10.94
N VAL A 225 -17.27 16.34 -9.68
CA VAL A 225 -18.47 15.74 -9.06
C VAL A 225 -19.71 16.59 -9.27
N GLY A 226 -19.55 17.83 -9.74
CA GLY A 226 -20.58 18.59 -10.44
C GLY A 226 -21.20 19.75 -9.67
N ARG A 227 -22.50 19.97 -9.87
CA ARG A 227 -23.26 21.08 -9.27
C ARG A 227 -24.17 20.61 -8.14
N PRO A 228 -24.41 21.45 -7.11
CA PRO A 228 -25.34 21.10 -6.04
C PRO A 228 -26.78 20.99 -6.54
N ILE A 229 -27.55 20.12 -5.89
CA ILE A 229 -29.00 20.00 -6.10
C ILE A 229 -29.75 21.28 -5.67
N PRO A 230 -30.99 21.51 -6.17
CA PRO A 230 -31.81 22.63 -5.71
C PRO A 230 -31.95 22.68 -4.19
N GLY A 231 -31.78 23.85 -3.60
CA GLY A 231 -31.84 24.05 -2.14
C GLY A 231 -30.56 23.72 -1.37
N THR A 232 -29.49 23.34 -2.07
CA THR A 232 -28.15 23.13 -1.49
C THR A 232 -27.18 24.20 -1.99
N GLN A 233 -26.39 24.74 -1.07
CA GLN A 233 -25.33 25.71 -1.32
C GLN A 233 -23.99 25.12 -0.89
N VAL A 234 -22.95 25.35 -1.69
CA VAL A 234 -21.57 24.96 -1.38
C VAL A 234 -20.67 26.19 -1.43
N ARG A 235 -19.66 26.23 -0.58
CA ARG A 235 -18.57 27.22 -0.65
C ARG A 235 -17.23 26.59 -0.32
N ILE A 236 -16.17 27.16 -0.88
CA ILE A 236 -14.78 26.78 -0.60
C ILE A 236 -14.14 27.91 0.22
N VAL A 237 -13.53 27.55 1.36
CA VAL A 237 -12.95 28.52 2.28
C VAL A 237 -11.52 28.19 2.68
N ASP A 238 -10.79 29.19 3.17
CA ASP A 238 -9.45 29.05 3.73
C ASP A 238 -9.48 28.64 5.21
N GLY A 239 -8.32 28.72 5.88
CA GLY A 239 -8.12 28.40 7.29
C GLY A 239 -8.94 29.26 8.27
N GLU A 240 -9.36 30.45 7.84
CA GLU A 240 -10.08 31.46 8.64
C GLU A 240 -11.54 31.58 8.19
N ASP A 241 -12.06 30.57 7.47
CA ASP A 241 -13.41 30.50 6.91
C ASP A 241 -13.76 31.63 5.92
N ARG A 242 -12.74 32.23 5.29
CA ARG A 242 -12.94 33.23 4.22
C ARG A 242 -13.02 32.54 2.88
N LEU A 243 -13.90 33.05 2.00
CA LEU A 243 -14.04 32.54 0.64
C LEU A 243 -12.72 32.60 -0.12
N VAL A 244 -12.34 31.48 -0.74
CA VAL A 244 -11.19 31.46 -1.65
C VAL A 244 -11.62 31.79 -3.08
N PRO A 245 -10.72 32.35 -3.92
CA PRO A 245 -10.96 32.51 -5.34
C PRO A 245 -11.33 31.20 -6.04
N ALA A 246 -12.16 31.28 -7.08
CA ALA A 246 -12.52 30.14 -7.92
C ALA A 246 -11.25 29.44 -8.45
N GLY A 247 -11.27 28.11 -8.50
CA GLY A 247 -10.12 27.31 -8.91
C GLY A 247 -9.05 27.10 -7.83
N LYS A 248 -9.15 27.72 -6.64
CA LYS A 248 -8.27 27.41 -5.51
C LYS A 248 -8.86 26.30 -4.63
N ILE A 249 -7.96 25.43 -4.16
CA ILE A 249 -8.29 24.39 -3.19
C ILE A 249 -8.51 25.03 -1.82
N GLY A 250 -9.57 24.61 -1.13
CA GLY A 250 -9.85 24.97 0.25
C GLY A 250 -10.83 23.99 0.89
N ARG A 251 -11.28 24.30 2.10
CA ARG A 251 -12.26 23.48 2.83
C ARG A 251 -13.64 23.62 2.22
N LEU A 252 -14.29 22.48 1.98
CA LEU A 252 -15.67 22.44 1.53
C LEU A 252 -16.62 22.66 2.71
N GLN A 253 -17.46 23.67 2.60
CA GLN A 253 -18.57 23.93 3.50
C GLN A 253 -19.89 23.85 2.74
N ILE A 254 -20.93 23.32 3.38
CA ILE A 254 -22.22 23.08 2.76
C ILE A 254 -23.39 23.55 3.62
N LYS A 255 -24.46 24.04 3.00
CA LYS A 255 -25.67 24.53 3.67
C LYS A 255 -26.91 24.16 2.86
N GLY A 256 -28.00 23.81 3.54
CA GLY A 256 -29.25 23.44 2.88
C GLY A 256 -30.21 22.69 3.79
N VAL A 257 -31.44 22.47 3.31
CA VAL A 257 -32.49 21.78 4.08
C VAL A 257 -32.20 20.29 4.26
N SER A 258 -31.42 19.67 3.36
CA SER A 258 -31.02 18.27 3.44
C SER A 258 -29.89 18.00 4.46
N ILE A 259 -29.31 19.04 5.05
CA ILE A 259 -28.19 18.92 5.98
C ILE A 259 -28.71 18.57 7.37
N THR A 260 -28.05 17.61 8.01
CA THR A 260 -28.38 17.11 9.35
C THR A 260 -28.51 18.24 10.39
N PRO A 261 -29.45 18.20 11.35
CA PRO A 261 -29.42 19.13 12.48
C PRO A 261 -28.25 18.86 13.45
N GLY A 262 -27.45 17.80 13.22
CA GLY A 262 -26.29 17.43 14.01
C GLY A 262 -26.32 15.96 14.45
N TYR A 263 -25.36 15.59 15.26
CA TYR A 263 -25.20 14.28 15.85
C TYR A 263 -26.06 14.12 17.12
N HIS A 264 -26.59 12.91 17.33
CA HIS A 264 -27.38 12.55 18.50
C HIS A 264 -26.55 12.59 19.77
N GLN A 265 -27.03 13.30 20.78
CA GLN A 265 -26.42 13.41 22.12
C GLN A 265 -24.91 13.76 22.11
N ASN A 266 -24.47 14.60 21.16
CA ASN A 266 -23.07 14.98 21.04
C ASN A 266 -22.88 16.51 20.84
N PRO A 267 -23.14 17.32 21.88
CA PRO A 267 -23.12 18.78 21.77
C PRO A 267 -21.75 19.34 21.37
N GLU A 268 -20.66 18.77 21.89
CA GLU A 268 -19.29 19.24 21.59
C GLU A 268 -18.91 19.07 20.11
N VAL A 269 -19.30 17.95 19.49
CA VAL A 269 -19.07 17.75 18.06
C VAL A 269 -20.01 18.64 17.25
N ASN A 270 -21.25 18.82 17.68
CA ASN A 270 -22.21 19.68 16.98
C ASN A 270 -21.72 21.13 16.91
N GLU A 271 -21.21 21.67 18.02
CA GLU A 271 -20.66 23.03 18.08
C GLU A 271 -19.49 23.22 17.09
N LYS A 272 -18.64 22.20 16.93
CA LYS A 272 -17.49 22.23 16.00
C LYS A 272 -17.84 21.86 14.56
N SER A 273 -19.04 21.36 14.29
CA SER A 273 -19.45 20.92 12.95
C SER A 273 -20.09 22.03 12.13
N TYR A 274 -20.41 23.15 12.77
CA TYR A 274 -21.07 24.30 12.16
C TYR A 274 -20.25 25.57 12.36
N THR A 275 -20.15 26.37 11.31
CA THR A 275 -19.70 27.75 11.43
C THR A 275 -20.77 28.59 12.13
N SER A 276 -20.38 29.76 12.65
CA SER A 276 -21.31 30.70 13.29
C SER A 276 -22.44 31.18 12.37
N ASP A 277 -22.21 31.21 11.06
CA ASP A 277 -23.20 31.55 10.02
C ASP A 277 -23.98 30.32 9.48
N GLY A 278 -23.85 29.16 10.14
CA GLY A 278 -24.69 27.98 9.93
C GLY A 278 -24.31 27.15 8.71
N TRP A 279 -23.02 27.09 8.34
CA TRP A 279 -22.51 26.17 7.33
C TRP A 279 -21.94 24.92 7.98
N PHE A 280 -22.28 23.76 7.44
CA PHE A 280 -21.71 22.50 7.89
C PHE A 280 -20.29 22.33 7.34
N ILE A 281 -19.36 22.01 8.23
CA ILE A 281 -17.94 21.77 7.93
C ILE A 281 -17.78 20.29 7.56
N THR A 282 -17.54 20.03 6.27
CA THR A 282 -17.52 18.65 5.74
C THR A 282 -16.25 17.88 6.10
N GLY A 283 -15.15 18.58 6.35
CA GLY A 283 -13.80 18.02 6.49
C GLY A 283 -13.18 17.56 5.16
N ASP A 284 -13.88 17.74 4.03
CA ASP A 284 -13.35 17.50 2.69
C ASP A 284 -12.66 18.77 2.16
N LEU A 285 -11.60 18.56 1.36
CA LEU A 285 -10.97 19.60 0.56
C LEU A 285 -11.50 19.53 -0.86
N ALA A 286 -11.76 20.69 -1.45
CA ALA A 286 -12.31 20.77 -2.79
C ALA A 286 -11.89 22.05 -3.50
N VAL A 287 -12.06 22.03 -4.82
CA VAL A 287 -11.99 23.18 -5.69
C VAL A 287 -13.35 23.39 -6.36
N LEU A 288 -13.75 24.65 -6.48
CA LEU A 288 -14.96 25.05 -7.21
C LEU A 288 -14.55 25.94 -8.38
N LYS A 289 -14.86 25.50 -9.61
CA LYS A 289 -14.54 26.22 -10.84
C LYS A 289 -15.76 26.21 -11.75
N ASP A 290 -16.21 27.39 -12.20
CA ASP A 290 -17.38 27.54 -13.08
C ASP A 290 -18.67 26.86 -12.58
N GLY A 291 -18.81 26.74 -11.25
CA GLY A 291 -19.92 26.06 -10.58
C GLY A 291 -19.74 24.55 -10.42
N GLU A 292 -18.71 23.96 -11.04
CA GLU A 292 -18.37 22.55 -10.93
C GLU A 292 -17.43 22.30 -9.74
N LEU A 293 -17.84 21.41 -8.85
CA LEU A 293 -17.08 21.00 -7.69
C LEU A 293 -16.18 19.81 -8.06
N SER A 294 -14.93 19.82 -7.61
CA SER A 294 -14.04 18.66 -7.61
C SER A 294 -13.48 18.45 -6.20
N ILE A 295 -13.56 17.21 -5.70
CA ILE A 295 -13.01 16.85 -4.39
C ILE A 295 -11.54 16.51 -4.56
N THR A 296 -10.68 17.17 -3.79
CA THR A 296 -9.23 17.00 -3.89
C THR A 296 -8.68 16.11 -2.79
N GLY A 297 -9.41 15.93 -1.69
CA GLY A 297 -9.04 15.02 -0.62
C GLY A 297 -9.83 15.27 0.65
N ARG A 298 -9.30 14.81 1.78
CA ARG A 298 -9.79 15.15 3.12
C ARG A 298 -8.72 15.88 3.88
N GLU A 299 -9.13 16.86 4.68
CA GLU A 299 -8.20 17.67 5.49
C GLU A 299 -7.32 16.77 6.39
N LYS A 300 -7.87 15.67 6.91
CA LYS A 300 -7.14 14.71 7.75
C LYS A 300 -6.28 13.69 6.97
N ASP A 301 -6.50 13.55 5.67
CA ASP A 301 -5.83 12.57 4.81
C ASP A 301 -4.78 13.21 3.88
N VAL A 302 -4.58 14.54 3.96
CA VAL A 302 -3.47 15.23 3.27
C VAL A 302 -2.17 14.83 3.94
N ILE A 303 -1.19 14.43 3.13
CA ILE A 303 0.16 14.12 3.56
C ILE A 303 1.05 15.31 3.23
N ILE A 304 1.69 15.92 4.24
CA ILE A 304 2.51 17.12 4.04
C ILE A 304 3.98 16.75 4.19
N VAL A 305 4.69 16.63 3.06
CA VAL A 305 6.12 16.34 3.02
C VAL A 305 6.87 17.59 2.59
N ASN A 306 7.75 18.12 3.45
CA ASN A 306 8.57 19.31 3.19
C ASN A 306 7.77 20.55 2.71
N GLY A 307 6.56 20.73 3.24
CA GLY A 307 5.67 21.85 2.89
C GLY A 307 4.89 21.67 1.58
N VAL A 308 4.98 20.51 0.93
CA VAL A 308 4.19 20.14 -0.25
C VAL A 308 3.08 19.19 0.17
N ASN A 309 1.86 19.45 -0.31
CA ASN A 309 0.68 18.64 -0.03
C ASN A 309 0.56 17.51 -1.05
N PHE A 310 0.48 16.28 -0.58
CA PHE A 310 0.19 15.09 -1.35
C PHE A 310 -1.15 14.50 -0.91
N TYR A 311 -1.92 13.97 -1.87
CA TYR A 311 -3.23 13.41 -1.60
C TYR A 311 -3.15 11.89 -1.64
N SER A 312 -3.58 11.25 -0.54
CA SER A 312 -3.47 9.80 -0.37
C SER A 312 -4.06 9.02 -1.55
N GLN A 313 -5.16 9.51 -2.14
CA GLN A 313 -5.86 8.84 -3.23
C GLN A 313 -5.12 8.89 -4.58
N GLU A 314 -4.34 9.96 -4.84
CA GLU A 314 -3.52 10.05 -6.05
C GLU A 314 -2.38 9.02 -5.98
N ILE A 315 -1.69 8.96 -4.84
CA ILE A 315 -0.65 7.95 -4.58
C ILE A 315 -1.21 6.54 -4.74
N GLU A 316 -2.34 6.22 -4.10
CA GLU A 316 -2.98 4.90 -4.20
C GLU A 316 -3.33 4.53 -5.64
N SER A 317 -3.94 5.46 -6.39
CA SER A 317 -4.28 5.27 -7.81
C SER A 317 -3.06 4.97 -8.66
N VAL A 318 -1.91 5.60 -8.38
CA VAL A 318 -0.64 5.33 -9.07
C VAL A 318 -0.14 3.92 -8.74
N VAL A 319 -0.20 3.52 -7.48
CA VAL A 319 0.28 2.22 -7.02
C VAL A 319 -0.59 1.07 -7.56
N GLU A 320 -1.91 1.23 -7.60
CA GLU A 320 -2.84 0.22 -8.14
C GLU A 320 -2.68 0.01 -9.66
N GLN A 321 -1.98 0.89 -10.36
CA GLN A 321 -1.65 0.71 -11.78
C GLN A 321 -0.41 -0.17 -12.01
N VAL A 322 0.34 -0.51 -10.95
CA VAL A 322 1.53 -1.34 -11.07
C VAL A 322 1.13 -2.82 -11.19
N PRO A 323 1.52 -3.52 -12.28
CA PRO A 323 1.21 -4.93 -12.45
C PRO A 323 1.71 -5.76 -11.26
N GLY A 324 0.81 -6.52 -10.66
CA GLY A 324 1.12 -7.32 -9.48
C GLY A 324 0.50 -6.78 -8.18
N VAL A 325 -0.06 -5.57 -8.18
CA VAL A 325 -0.85 -5.00 -7.07
C VAL A 325 -2.33 -5.37 -7.22
N GLU A 326 -2.99 -5.70 -6.11
CA GLU A 326 -4.43 -5.90 -6.03
C GLU A 326 -5.16 -4.55 -6.00
N VAL A 327 -6.05 -4.32 -6.96
CA VAL A 327 -6.87 -3.10 -7.05
C VAL A 327 -7.80 -3.00 -5.84
N SER A 328 -8.07 -1.79 -5.37
CA SER A 328 -8.86 -1.50 -4.16
C SER A 328 -8.17 -1.92 -2.85
N PHE A 329 -6.95 -2.45 -2.86
CA PHE A 329 -6.24 -2.88 -1.67
C PHE A 329 -4.96 -2.07 -1.44
N THR A 330 -5.00 -0.77 -1.70
CA THR A 330 -3.86 0.15 -1.47
C THR A 330 -4.26 1.33 -0.60
N ALA A 331 -3.44 1.64 0.41
CA ALA A 331 -3.63 2.76 1.32
C ALA A 331 -2.34 3.59 1.42
N ALA A 332 -2.41 4.89 1.15
CA ALA A 332 -1.35 5.83 1.47
C ALA A 332 -1.75 6.64 2.72
N CYS A 333 -0.81 6.89 3.63
CA CYS A 333 -1.06 7.78 4.76
C CYS A 333 0.21 8.49 5.25
N ALA A 334 -0.01 9.65 5.87
CA ALA A 334 1.02 10.41 6.56
C ALA A 334 1.39 9.75 7.88
N ILE A 335 2.65 9.37 8.04
CA ILE A 335 3.24 8.90 9.29
C ILE A 335 4.21 9.97 9.79
N ARG A 336 4.21 10.25 11.10
CA ARG A 336 5.20 11.12 11.71
C ARG A 336 5.98 10.36 12.77
N LEU A 337 7.29 10.24 12.59
CA LEU A 337 8.16 9.64 13.60
C LEU A 337 8.44 10.62 14.74
N PRO A 338 8.70 10.11 15.96
CA PRO A 338 9.17 10.96 17.05
C PRO A 338 10.43 11.74 16.63
N ALA A 339 10.45 13.05 16.92
CA ALA A 339 11.51 14.01 16.59
C ALA A 339 11.54 14.58 15.15
N GLU A 340 10.60 14.23 14.28
CA GLU A 340 10.54 14.79 12.92
C GLU A 340 9.55 15.94 12.75
N ASN A 341 9.95 16.94 11.95
CA ASN A 341 9.16 18.14 11.68
C ASN A 341 8.27 18.03 10.42
N THR A 342 8.39 16.96 9.65
CA THR A 342 7.62 16.70 8.42
C THR A 342 6.96 15.33 8.49
N ASP A 343 5.87 15.14 7.75
CA ASP A 343 5.33 13.80 7.55
C ASP A 343 6.23 13.01 6.60
N ARG A 344 6.21 11.69 6.81
CA ARG A 344 6.69 10.64 5.91
C ARG A 344 5.50 9.95 5.25
N ILE A 345 5.70 9.35 4.08
CA ILE A 345 4.67 8.61 3.35
C ILE A 345 4.82 7.11 3.61
N ALA A 346 3.78 6.48 4.14
CA ALA A 346 3.65 5.03 4.17
C ALA A 346 2.58 4.57 3.17
N VAL A 347 2.95 3.62 2.32
CA VAL A 347 2.07 2.93 1.38
C VAL A 347 1.91 1.49 1.84
N PHE A 348 0.68 1.09 2.14
CA PHE A 348 0.29 -0.30 2.38
C PHE A 348 -0.42 -0.82 1.15
N PHE A 349 -0.07 -2.02 0.68
CA PHE A 349 -0.70 -2.60 -0.50
C PHE A 349 -0.81 -4.11 -0.38
N SER A 350 -1.76 -4.72 -1.07
CA SER A 350 -1.83 -6.18 -1.20
C SER A 350 -1.29 -6.65 -2.55
N PRO A 351 -0.31 -7.57 -2.58
CA PRO A 351 0.16 -8.14 -3.84
C PRO A 351 -0.79 -9.26 -4.32
N THR A 352 -0.98 -9.35 -5.63
CA THR A 352 -1.56 -10.53 -6.28
C THR A 352 -0.64 -11.74 -6.10
N GLU A 353 -1.11 -12.96 -6.38
CA GLU A 353 -0.25 -14.15 -6.31
C GLU A 353 0.99 -14.04 -7.23
N ALA A 354 0.82 -13.48 -8.43
CA ALA A 354 1.92 -13.21 -9.36
C ALA A 354 2.86 -12.13 -8.82
N GLY A 355 2.31 -11.06 -8.23
CA GLY A 355 3.07 -9.98 -7.62
C GLY A 355 3.91 -10.47 -6.42
N ALA A 356 3.34 -11.32 -5.58
CA ALA A 356 4.01 -11.88 -4.41
C ALA A 356 5.25 -12.72 -4.79
N LYS A 357 5.21 -13.43 -5.92
CA LYS A 357 6.35 -14.20 -6.45
C LYS A 357 7.54 -13.33 -6.87
N ARG A 358 7.31 -12.05 -7.19
CA ARG A 358 8.34 -11.07 -7.60
C ARG A 358 8.37 -9.85 -6.68
N LEU A 359 8.08 -10.04 -5.38
CA LEU A 359 7.88 -8.96 -4.43
C LEU A 359 9.02 -7.91 -4.41
N PRO A 360 10.32 -8.26 -4.45
CA PRO A 360 11.39 -7.26 -4.48
C PRO A 360 11.32 -6.32 -5.69
N ASP A 361 11.05 -6.86 -6.88
CA ASP A 361 10.86 -6.05 -8.08
C ASP A 361 9.59 -5.22 -7.97
N LEU A 362 8.49 -5.81 -7.49
CA LEU A 362 7.21 -5.11 -7.32
C LEU A 362 7.36 -3.88 -6.40
N LEU A 363 8.09 -4.00 -5.30
CA LEU A 363 8.37 -2.87 -4.40
C LEU A 363 9.15 -1.75 -5.11
N ARG A 364 10.11 -2.10 -5.97
CA ARG A 364 10.85 -1.13 -6.79
C ARG A 364 9.96 -0.48 -7.84
N ASP A 365 9.12 -1.27 -8.51
CA ASP A 365 8.19 -0.81 -9.54
C ASP A 365 7.16 0.18 -8.93
N ILE A 366 6.66 -0.12 -7.73
CA ILE A 366 5.78 0.79 -6.95
C ILE A 366 6.50 2.10 -6.63
N ARG A 367 7.70 2.06 -6.04
CA ARG A 367 8.47 3.27 -5.72
C ARG A 367 8.73 4.12 -6.96
N SER A 368 9.15 3.47 -8.05
CA SER A 368 9.42 4.14 -9.32
C SER A 368 8.17 4.80 -9.91
N ALA A 369 7.02 4.13 -9.84
CA ALA A 369 5.75 4.68 -10.32
C ALA A 369 5.33 5.93 -9.53
N VAL A 370 5.41 5.89 -8.20
CA VAL A 370 5.06 7.03 -7.33
C VAL A 370 6.02 8.20 -7.55
N VAL A 371 7.33 7.95 -7.58
CA VAL A 371 8.31 9.01 -7.87
C VAL A 371 8.07 9.65 -9.24
N SER A 372 7.80 8.84 -10.27
CA SER A 372 7.60 9.34 -11.63
C SER A 372 6.33 10.18 -11.80
N LYS A 373 5.26 9.88 -11.05
CA LYS A 373 3.95 10.52 -11.26
C LYS A 373 3.61 11.57 -10.20
N GLU A 374 3.97 11.30 -8.96
CA GLU A 374 3.66 12.16 -7.81
C GLU A 374 4.88 13.00 -7.37
N ALA A 375 6.05 12.82 -8.00
CA ALA A 375 7.29 13.53 -7.65
C ALA A 375 7.71 13.39 -6.17
N VAL A 376 7.34 12.27 -5.53
CA VAL A 376 7.68 11.96 -4.14
C VAL A 376 8.09 10.51 -3.98
N ASN A 377 9.07 10.23 -3.11
CA ASN A 377 9.48 8.88 -2.77
C ASN A 377 8.79 8.43 -1.48
N PRO A 378 7.93 7.39 -1.50
CA PRO A 378 7.37 6.84 -0.28
C PRO A 378 8.47 6.38 0.68
N ASP A 379 8.41 6.72 1.96
CA ASP A 379 9.37 6.21 2.94
C ASP A 379 9.18 4.70 3.14
N TYR A 380 7.93 4.28 3.30
CA TYR A 380 7.55 2.89 3.53
C TYR A 380 6.65 2.38 2.40
N VAL A 381 6.97 1.19 1.89
CA VAL A 381 6.11 0.44 0.96
C VAL A 381 5.98 -0.97 1.52
N LEU A 382 4.81 -1.25 2.09
CA LEU A 382 4.57 -2.40 2.97
C LEU A 382 3.54 -3.34 2.36
N PRO A 383 3.94 -4.57 1.97
CA PRO A 383 3.01 -5.58 1.49
C PRO A 383 2.22 -6.19 2.65
N LEU A 384 0.89 -6.24 2.53
CA LEU A 384 -0.05 -6.81 3.49
C LEU A 384 -0.97 -7.85 2.83
N PRO A 385 -1.42 -8.89 3.54
CA PRO A 385 -2.50 -9.73 3.05
C PRO A 385 -3.83 -8.94 3.04
N LYS A 386 -4.78 -9.35 2.18
CA LYS A 386 -6.03 -8.59 1.93
C LYS A 386 -6.86 -8.35 3.20
N ASP A 387 -6.91 -9.33 4.08
CA ASP A 387 -7.64 -9.29 5.35
C ASP A 387 -7.02 -8.34 6.38
N ALA A 388 -5.73 -8.02 6.24
CA ALA A 388 -5.05 -7.03 7.07
C ALA A 388 -5.27 -5.58 6.61
N ILE A 389 -5.89 -5.35 5.45
CA ILE A 389 -6.24 -4.00 4.97
C ILE A 389 -7.70 -3.71 5.37
N PRO A 390 -7.93 -2.92 6.44
CA PRO A 390 -9.26 -2.71 6.96
C PRO A 390 -10.11 -1.89 5.98
N LYS A 391 -11.31 -2.40 5.70
CA LYS A 391 -12.33 -1.74 4.90
C LYS A 391 -13.61 -1.53 5.70
N THR A 392 -14.39 -0.52 5.34
CA THR A 392 -15.76 -0.33 5.83
C THR A 392 -16.71 -1.34 5.16
N ALA A 393 -17.96 -1.42 5.64
CA ALA A 393 -18.99 -2.29 5.05
C ALA A 393 -19.25 -2.03 3.54
N ILE A 394 -18.91 -0.83 3.05
CA ILE A 394 -19.02 -0.45 1.63
C ILE A 394 -17.70 -0.61 0.85
N GLY A 395 -16.67 -1.24 1.42
CA GLY A 395 -15.39 -1.47 0.73
C GLY A 395 -14.36 -0.34 0.82
N LYS A 396 -14.71 0.82 1.41
CA LYS A 396 -13.77 1.95 1.58
C LYS A 396 -12.67 1.63 2.59
N ILE A 397 -11.41 1.89 2.22
CA ILE A 397 -10.22 1.68 3.06
C ILE A 397 -10.20 2.60 4.29
N GLN A 398 -9.84 2.05 5.45
CA GLN A 398 -9.73 2.76 6.72
C GLN A 398 -8.27 3.19 7.01
N ARG A 399 -7.77 4.21 6.28
CA ARG A 399 -6.38 4.74 6.41
C ARG A 399 -5.99 5.08 7.85
N ALA A 400 -6.90 5.68 8.62
CA ALA A 400 -6.66 6.05 10.01
C ALA A 400 -6.35 4.83 10.90
N GLN A 401 -6.98 3.68 10.63
CA GLN A 401 -6.70 2.45 11.35
C GLN A 401 -5.29 1.92 10.99
N LEU A 402 -4.93 1.89 9.70
CA LEU A 402 -3.58 1.50 9.26
C LEU A 402 -2.50 2.41 9.84
N LYS A 403 -2.73 3.72 9.86
CA LYS A 403 -1.84 4.70 10.51
C LYS A 403 -1.66 4.39 12.00
N GLN A 404 -2.74 4.15 12.74
CA GLN A 404 -2.67 3.79 14.16
C GLN A 404 -1.90 2.48 14.40
N LEU A 405 -2.11 1.45 13.56
CA LEU A 405 -1.37 0.19 13.65
C LEU A 405 0.13 0.41 13.40
N PHE A 406 0.47 1.28 12.43
CA PHE A 406 1.86 1.65 12.16
C PHE A 406 2.49 2.38 13.36
N GLU A 407 1.81 3.38 13.90
CA GLU A 407 2.30 4.19 15.04
C GLU A 407 2.46 3.37 16.32
N ARG A 408 1.65 2.32 16.50
CA ARG A 408 1.79 1.34 17.60
C ARG A 408 2.95 0.36 17.42
N GLY A 409 3.53 0.31 16.22
CA GLY A 409 4.64 -0.58 15.90
C GLY A 409 4.23 -1.96 15.39
N ASP A 410 2.95 -2.19 15.08
CA ASP A 410 2.44 -3.51 14.64
C ASP A 410 3.10 -3.97 13.32
N PHE A 411 3.62 -3.03 12.52
CA PHE A 411 4.33 -3.31 11.28
C PHE A 411 5.85 -3.31 11.39
N GLN A 412 6.45 -3.24 12.60
CA GLN A 412 7.91 -3.15 12.76
C GLN A 412 8.67 -4.27 12.03
N ALA A 413 8.17 -5.50 12.06
CA ALA A 413 8.82 -6.63 11.37
C ALA A 413 8.82 -6.45 9.84
N LEU A 414 7.71 -5.94 9.28
CA LEU A 414 7.61 -5.63 7.84
C LEU A 414 8.46 -4.43 7.47
N VAL A 415 8.48 -3.39 8.31
CA VAL A 415 9.36 -2.24 8.14
C VAL A 415 10.81 -2.71 8.08
N LYS A 416 11.30 -3.49 9.05
CA LYS A 416 12.68 -4.03 9.02
C LYS A 416 12.99 -4.88 7.78
N LYS A 417 12.01 -5.64 7.29
CA LYS A 417 12.18 -6.55 6.16
C LYS A 417 12.18 -5.83 4.81
N HIS A 418 11.45 -4.73 4.69
CA HIS A 418 11.16 -4.08 3.41
C HIS A 418 11.55 -2.60 3.36
N SER A 419 12.11 -2.05 4.43
CA SER A 419 12.77 -0.75 4.40
C SER A 419 13.97 -0.84 3.45
N SER A 420 13.88 -0.09 2.35
CA SER A 420 15.05 0.21 1.55
C SER A 420 16.06 0.88 2.47
N HIS A 421 17.26 0.32 2.54
CA HIS A 421 18.38 0.70 3.41
C HIS A 421 18.92 2.13 3.15
N ALA A 422 18.12 3.01 2.55
CA ALA A 422 18.55 4.30 2.08
C ALA A 422 18.69 5.34 3.20
N ASN A 423 18.06 5.16 4.37
CA ASN A 423 18.03 6.19 5.42
C ASN A 423 18.03 5.68 6.89
N GLU A 424 18.32 4.40 7.16
CA GLU A 424 18.54 3.92 8.54
C GLU A 424 20.04 3.68 8.82
N PRO A 425 20.63 4.24 9.89
CA PRO A 425 22.03 4.02 10.26
C PRO A 425 22.40 2.58 10.71
N ALA A 426 21.57 1.56 10.43
CA ALA A 426 21.57 0.32 11.21
C ALA A 426 21.43 -0.99 10.39
N SER A 427 21.93 -1.07 9.16
CA SER A 427 22.24 -2.37 8.56
C SER A 427 23.75 -2.59 8.59
N THR A 428 24.24 -3.35 9.57
CA THR A 428 25.61 -3.86 9.51
C THR A 428 25.66 -4.88 8.37
N PRO A 429 26.49 -4.69 7.33
CA PRO A 429 26.64 -5.68 6.26
C PRO A 429 27.05 -7.05 6.84
N ASP A 430 26.65 -8.15 6.21
CA ASP A 430 27.09 -9.50 6.59
C ASP A 430 28.48 -9.79 5.99
N TRP A 431 29.46 -9.02 6.45
CA TRP A 431 30.87 -9.08 6.07
C TRP A 431 31.75 -9.72 7.15
N PHE A 432 31.15 -10.50 8.04
CA PHE A 432 31.86 -11.17 9.12
C PHE A 432 32.34 -12.54 8.64
N TYR A 433 33.64 -12.75 8.66
CA TYR A 433 34.27 -14.02 8.31
C TYR A 433 35.00 -14.60 9.53
N ARG A 434 35.14 -15.93 9.55
CA ARG A 434 36.03 -16.63 10.49
C ARG A 434 37.00 -17.50 9.70
N PRO A 435 38.31 -17.53 10.04
CA PRO A 435 39.23 -18.52 9.49
C PRO A 435 38.70 -19.93 9.77
N GLY A 436 38.81 -20.83 8.80
CA GLY A 436 38.41 -22.22 8.94
C GLY A 436 39.31 -23.13 8.12
N TRP A 437 39.78 -24.22 8.72
CA TRP A 437 40.56 -25.24 8.04
C TRP A 437 39.64 -26.13 7.22
N ILE A 438 39.97 -26.32 5.94
CA ILE A 438 39.28 -27.24 5.03
C ILE A 438 40.29 -28.16 4.39
N ASP A 439 39.91 -29.42 4.17
CA ASP A 439 40.74 -30.37 3.43
C ASP A 439 40.81 -29.94 1.96
N ALA A 440 42.02 -29.65 1.48
CA ALA A 440 42.29 -29.33 0.09
C ALA A 440 43.20 -30.41 -0.52
N PRO A 441 42.83 -31.03 -1.66
CA PRO A 441 43.68 -32.04 -2.29
C PRO A 441 44.96 -31.39 -2.83
N LEU A 442 46.11 -31.98 -2.49
CA LEU A 442 47.38 -31.59 -3.08
C LEU A 442 47.43 -32.05 -4.54
N THR A 443 47.90 -31.17 -5.42
CA THR A 443 48.19 -31.53 -6.81
C THR A 443 49.69 -31.80 -6.91
N GLU A 444 50.09 -33.01 -7.29
CA GLU A 444 51.51 -33.32 -7.50
C GLU A 444 52.06 -32.53 -8.68
N GLY A 445 53.12 -31.76 -8.44
CA GLY A 445 53.87 -31.04 -9.46
C GLY A 445 55.23 -31.71 -9.71
N ALA A 446 55.64 -31.81 -10.97
CA ALA A 446 56.99 -32.26 -11.31
C ALA A 446 58.00 -31.11 -11.09
N LEU A 447 59.13 -31.41 -10.45
CA LEU A 447 60.23 -30.44 -10.33
C LEU A 447 60.95 -30.28 -11.68
N PRO A 448 61.35 -29.06 -12.08
CA PRO A 448 62.15 -28.87 -13.29
C PRO A 448 63.50 -29.58 -13.18
N ALA A 449 63.90 -30.30 -14.23
CA ALA A 449 65.18 -31.01 -14.26
C ALA A 449 66.35 -30.03 -14.05
N GLY A 450 67.23 -30.34 -13.10
CA GLY A 450 68.39 -29.49 -12.78
C GLY A 450 68.07 -28.20 -12.00
N ALA A 451 66.85 -28.08 -11.45
CA ALA A 451 66.49 -26.94 -10.59
C ALA A 451 67.47 -26.74 -9.42
N SER A 452 67.59 -25.49 -8.99
CA SER A 452 68.43 -25.04 -7.89
C SER A 452 67.61 -24.70 -6.66
N PHE A 453 68.06 -25.16 -5.49
CA PHE A 453 67.35 -25.03 -4.23
C PHE A 453 68.25 -24.41 -3.17
N LEU A 454 67.69 -23.49 -2.39
CA LEU A 454 68.30 -22.95 -1.20
C LEU A 454 67.49 -23.39 0.02
N PHE A 455 68.09 -24.23 0.86
CA PHE A 455 67.49 -24.74 2.08
C PHE A 455 68.03 -23.98 3.29
N PHE A 456 67.16 -23.40 4.10
CA PHE A 456 67.48 -22.99 5.46
C PHE A 456 67.12 -24.16 6.38
N ALA A 457 68.13 -24.84 6.89
CA ALA A 457 67.97 -26.12 7.57
C ALA A 457 67.15 -26.00 8.86
N ASP A 458 66.21 -26.92 9.06
CA ASP A 458 65.52 -27.08 10.34
C ASP A 458 66.43 -27.74 11.38
N ARG A 459 66.01 -27.68 12.66
CA ARG A 459 66.78 -28.25 13.77
C ARG A 459 66.83 -29.77 13.77
N GLU A 460 65.79 -30.43 13.26
CA GLU A 460 65.66 -31.89 13.27
C GLU A 460 66.35 -32.55 12.06
N GLY A 461 66.79 -31.75 11.09
CA GLY A 461 67.56 -32.17 9.92
C GLY A 461 66.71 -32.73 8.78
N ALA A 462 65.40 -32.53 8.79
CA ALA A 462 64.49 -33.02 7.75
C ALA A 462 64.78 -32.38 6.38
N LEU A 463 64.94 -31.06 6.33
CA LEU A 463 65.29 -30.31 5.12
C LEU A 463 66.72 -30.61 4.67
N SER A 464 67.64 -30.87 5.60
CA SER A 464 68.99 -31.33 5.26
C SER A 464 68.99 -32.74 4.66
N ALA A 465 68.03 -33.59 5.03
CA ALA A 465 67.83 -34.90 4.39
C ALA A 465 67.22 -34.73 2.98
N LEU A 466 66.19 -33.90 2.84
CA LEU A 466 65.57 -33.60 1.55
C LEU A 466 66.55 -32.97 0.55
N ALA A 467 67.39 -32.03 1.00
CA ALA A 467 68.42 -31.42 0.17
C ALA A 467 69.41 -32.48 -0.37
N ARG A 468 69.75 -33.50 0.43
CA ARG A 468 70.60 -34.62 -0.02
C ARG A 468 69.90 -35.49 -1.05
N GLU A 469 68.62 -35.78 -0.86
CA GLU A 469 67.81 -36.56 -1.80
C GLU A 469 67.71 -35.84 -3.16
N LEU A 470 67.38 -34.55 -3.16
CA LEU A 470 67.32 -33.74 -4.38
C LEU A 470 68.68 -33.59 -5.05
N SER A 471 69.76 -33.43 -4.27
CA SER A 471 71.12 -33.43 -4.80
C SER A 471 71.45 -34.75 -5.51
N SER A 472 71.04 -35.89 -4.92
CA SER A 472 71.24 -37.21 -5.54
C SER A 472 70.41 -37.41 -6.82
N ALA A 473 69.29 -36.70 -6.93
CA ALA A 473 68.44 -36.65 -8.13
C ALA A 473 68.94 -35.67 -9.21
N GLY A 474 70.07 -34.99 -8.98
CA GLY A 474 70.72 -34.11 -9.97
C GLY A 474 70.35 -32.63 -9.85
N HIS A 475 69.76 -32.20 -8.74
CA HIS A 475 69.45 -30.80 -8.46
C HIS A 475 70.60 -30.09 -7.70
N ALA A 476 70.79 -28.79 -7.94
CA ALA A 476 71.79 -28.01 -7.23
C ALA A 476 71.22 -27.54 -5.88
N CYS A 477 71.69 -28.09 -4.76
CA CYS A 477 71.18 -27.70 -3.45
C CYS A 477 72.25 -26.97 -2.64
N THR A 478 71.90 -25.81 -2.09
CA THR A 478 72.68 -25.10 -1.09
C THR A 478 71.96 -25.16 0.25
N VAL A 479 72.68 -25.50 1.31
CA VAL A 479 72.14 -25.62 2.67
C VAL A 479 72.73 -24.54 3.56
N VAL A 480 71.86 -23.88 4.32
CA VAL A 480 72.18 -22.80 5.23
C VAL A 480 71.76 -23.20 6.64
N GLU A 481 72.70 -23.25 7.56
CA GLU A 481 72.42 -23.51 8.98
C GLU A 481 72.35 -22.19 9.77
N SER A 482 71.55 -22.16 10.83
CA SER A 482 71.50 -21.02 11.75
C SER A 482 72.76 -21.00 12.64
N ALA A 483 73.45 -19.87 12.71
CA ALA A 483 74.62 -19.63 13.57
C ALA A 483 74.74 -18.15 13.95
N GLU A 484 75.54 -17.80 14.96
CA GLU A 484 75.71 -16.38 15.36
C GLU A 484 76.50 -15.56 14.31
N GLU A 485 77.48 -16.17 13.66
CA GLU A 485 78.35 -15.53 12.67
C GLU A 485 78.16 -16.12 11.26
N PHE A 486 78.47 -15.32 10.24
CA PHE A 486 78.46 -15.78 8.86
C PHE A 486 79.71 -16.62 8.55
N ALA A 487 79.52 -17.84 8.06
CA ALA A 487 80.61 -18.69 7.61
C ALA A 487 80.21 -19.52 6.39
N GLN A 488 81.16 -19.74 5.47
CA GLN A 488 81.01 -20.69 4.37
C GLN A 488 81.80 -21.96 4.71
N SER A 489 81.09 -23.08 4.88
CA SER A 489 81.68 -24.37 5.28
C SER A 489 81.90 -25.31 4.10
N GLY A 490 81.44 -24.94 2.90
CA GLY A 490 81.68 -25.65 1.64
C GLY A 490 81.17 -24.84 0.44
N GLN A 491 81.31 -25.38 -0.79
CA GLN A 491 80.80 -24.70 -1.99
C GLN A 491 79.28 -24.51 -1.96
N THR A 492 78.56 -25.38 -1.27
CA THR A 492 77.09 -25.39 -1.18
C THR A 492 76.59 -25.42 0.28
N ALA A 493 77.42 -25.02 1.24
CA ALA A 493 77.07 -25.03 2.66
C ALA A 493 77.47 -23.74 3.36
N PHE A 494 76.51 -23.07 3.98
CA PHE A 494 76.67 -21.79 4.66
C PHE A 494 76.09 -21.82 6.06
N ARG A 495 76.51 -20.86 6.88
CA ARG A 495 75.99 -20.58 8.21
C ARG A 495 75.71 -19.11 8.34
N LEU A 496 74.58 -18.72 8.93
CA LEU A 496 74.26 -17.32 9.19
C LEU A 496 73.33 -17.12 10.37
N SER A 497 73.36 -15.90 10.93
CA SER A 497 72.37 -15.42 11.90
C SER A 497 71.05 -15.02 11.24
N PRO A 498 69.91 -15.66 11.59
CA PRO A 498 68.63 -15.41 10.94
C PRO A 498 68.12 -13.97 11.04
N GLY A 499 68.50 -13.24 12.10
CA GLY A 499 68.12 -11.85 12.33
C GLY A 499 69.07 -10.81 11.72
N ASN A 500 70.13 -11.22 11.02
CA ASN A 500 71.14 -10.32 10.49
C ASN A 500 71.05 -10.22 8.96
N LEU A 501 70.50 -9.10 8.45
CA LEU A 501 70.30 -8.85 7.03
C LEU A 501 71.60 -8.84 6.21
N ASP A 502 72.72 -8.40 6.80
CA ASP A 502 74.01 -8.35 6.10
C ASP A 502 74.51 -9.76 5.76
N HIS A 503 74.16 -10.77 6.56
CA HIS A 503 74.52 -12.15 6.29
C HIS A 503 73.78 -12.71 5.06
N TYR A 504 72.50 -12.39 4.89
CA TYR A 504 71.75 -12.80 3.70
C TYR A 504 72.28 -12.10 2.44
N THR A 505 72.64 -10.82 2.55
CA THR A 505 73.26 -10.07 1.47
C THR A 505 74.58 -10.72 1.03
N ARG A 506 75.40 -11.14 1.99
CA ARG A 506 76.64 -11.90 1.73
C ARG A 506 76.38 -13.28 1.13
N LEU A 507 75.41 -14.02 1.64
CA LEU A 507 75.01 -15.32 1.10
C LEU A 507 74.65 -15.20 -0.39
N LEU A 508 73.73 -14.30 -0.73
CA LEU A 508 73.24 -14.11 -2.10
C LEU A 508 74.36 -13.70 -3.06
N ALA A 509 75.32 -12.88 -2.61
CA ALA A 509 76.47 -12.49 -3.41
C ALA A 509 77.45 -13.64 -3.70
N LEU A 510 77.44 -14.70 -2.87
CA LEU A 510 78.30 -15.87 -3.01
C LEU A 510 77.61 -17.03 -3.76
N LEU A 511 76.30 -16.93 -4.02
CA LEU A 511 75.60 -17.91 -4.84
C LEU A 511 75.97 -17.73 -6.33
N PRO A 512 76.14 -18.82 -7.08
CA PRO A 512 76.48 -18.74 -8.51
C PRO A 512 75.33 -18.17 -9.35
N ALA A 513 74.09 -18.33 -8.89
CA ALA A 513 72.86 -17.78 -9.46
C ALA A 513 71.78 -17.72 -8.36
N LEU A 514 70.68 -17.01 -8.62
CA LEU A 514 69.51 -17.06 -7.75
C LEU A 514 68.86 -18.45 -7.80
N PRO A 515 68.43 -19.00 -6.65
CA PRO A 515 67.82 -20.32 -6.61
C PRO A 515 66.41 -20.29 -7.22
N ASP A 516 66.02 -21.39 -7.86
CA ASP A 516 64.66 -21.58 -8.40
C ASP A 516 63.62 -21.76 -7.28
N CYS A 517 64.06 -22.29 -6.13
CA CYS A 517 63.20 -22.50 -4.97
C CYS A 517 63.96 -22.25 -3.66
N VAL A 518 63.31 -21.57 -2.72
CA VAL A 518 63.80 -21.37 -1.36
C VAL A 518 62.89 -22.13 -0.41
N VAL A 519 63.47 -22.98 0.42
CA VAL A 519 62.74 -23.74 1.45
C VAL A 519 63.27 -23.33 2.81
N HIS A 520 62.41 -22.74 3.63
CA HIS A 520 62.80 -22.12 4.89
C HIS A 520 62.33 -22.94 6.09
N GLY A 521 63.26 -23.56 6.81
CA GLY A 521 62.97 -24.43 7.95
C GLY A 521 63.44 -23.93 9.30
N PHE A 522 63.98 -22.71 9.43
CA PHE A 522 64.45 -22.22 10.75
C PHE A 522 63.35 -22.16 11.82
N THR A 523 62.09 -22.04 11.41
CA THR A 523 60.91 -22.05 12.28
C THR A 523 60.25 -23.44 12.39
N LEU A 524 60.69 -24.41 11.57
CA LEU A 524 60.17 -25.77 11.58
C LEU A 524 60.70 -26.51 12.81
N GLY A 525 59.81 -26.92 13.72
CA GLY A 525 60.17 -27.66 14.94
C GLY A 525 60.63 -26.80 16.13
N GLY A 526 60.33 -25.50 16.17
CA GLY A 526 60.57 -24.67 17.36
C GLY A 526 59.48 -24.83 18.44
N ASP A 527 59.88 -24.88 19.72
CA ASP A 527 58.99 -24.81 20.91
C ASP A 527 58.32 -23.43 21.11
N GLY A 528 57.95 -22.75 20.03
CA GLY A 528 57.12 -21.55 20.11
C GLY A 528 55.67 -21.96 20.37
N PRO A 529 54.92 -21.26 21.25
CA PRO A 529 53.50 -21.53 21.39
C PRO A 529 52.83 -21.37 20.01
N GLU A 530 52.03 -22.35 19.63
CA GLU A 530 51.20 -22.27 18.44
C GLU A 530 50.33 -21.02 18.58
N PRO A 531 50.36 -20.08 17.62
CA PRO A 531 49.68 -18.80 17.76
C PRO A 531 48.18 -19.02 17.93
N ASP A 532 47.71 -18.79 19.14
CA ASP A 532 46.37 -19.07 19.62
C ASP A 532 45.47 -17.81 19.60
N THR A 533 46.03 -16.68 19.18
CA THR A 533 45.32 -15.43 18.90
C THR A 533 45.73 -14.82 17.56
N LEU A 534 44.84 -14.03 16.97
CA LEU A 534 45.06 -13.34 15.70
C LEU A 534 46.30 -12.43 15.74
N ALA A 535 46.56 -11.78 16.87
CA ALA A 535 47.72 -10.91 17.06
C ALA A 535 49.05 -11.68 17.04
N GLN A 536 49.10 -12.88 17.64
CA GLN A 536 50.30 -13.74 17.58
C GLN A 536 50.52 -14.30 16.17
N LEU A 537 49.45 -14.53 15.41
CA LEU A 537 49.54 -14.96 14.01
C LEU A 537 50.09 -13.83 13.11
N GLU A 538 49.61 -12.60 13.30
CA GLU A 538 50.08 -11.40 12.58
C GLU A 538 51.55 -11.08 12.92
N ASP A 539 51.95 -11.18 14.19
CA ASP A 539 53.34 -11.02 14.62
C ASP A 539 54.26 -12.11 14.05
N ALA A 540 53.79 -13.38 13.98
CA ALA A 540 54.53 -14.48 13.38
C ALA A 540 54.74 -14.28 11.87
N GLN A 541 53.72 -13.82 11.14
CA GLN A 541 53.81 -13.47 9.72
C GLN A 541 54.75 -12.28 9.48
N GLY A 542 54.73 -11.27 10.37
CA GLY A 542 55.65 -10.13 10.31
C GLY A 542 57.11 -10.51 10.56
N ALA A 543 57.36 -11.58 11.31
CA ALA A 543 58.68 -12.17 11.55
C ALA A 543 59.14 -13.15 10.45
N GLY A 544 58.32 -13.39 9.43
CA GLY A 544 58.64 -14.24 8.28
C GLY A 544 58.40 -15.74 8.49
N ALA A 545 57.51 -16.12 9.42
CA ALA A 545 57.03 -17.50 9.56
C ALA A 545 55.86 -17.82 8.61
#